data_AF-A0A9P0MN22-F1
#
_entry.id   AF-A0A9P0MN22-F1
#
_cell.length_a   1.000
_cell.length_b   1.000
_cell.length_c   1.000
_cell.angle_alpha   90.00
_cell.angle_beta   90.00
_cell.angle_gamma   90.00
#
_symmetry.space_group_name_H-M   'P 1'
#
loop_
_entity.id
_entity.type
_entity.pdbx_description
1 polymer ?
#
loop_
_entity_poly.entity_id
_entity_poly.type
_entity_poly.pdbx_seq_one_letter_code
_entity_poly.pdbx_strand_id
1 'polypeptide(L)'
;MTQEVVTQYYRAPEILMGARHYTAAVDVWSVGCIFGELLGRRILFQAQSPVLQLELITDLLGTPTMEDMRHACEGARSHMMRLRSKPPALSALYTLSTLATHEAVHLLCQMLVFDPDKRISVVDALAHPYLDEGRLRYHSCMCKCCFTTTNAMRQYTLDFEPVAQRIFDDLWEKKLTSVQQVKVRRWRIPPNYHPLHTTGSDTCSNRG
;
A
#
# COMPACT_ATOMS: atom_id res chain seq x y z
N MET A 1 -3.29 23.94 -19.25
CA MET A 1 -3.68 23.14 -18.07
C MET A 1 -4.02 21.75 -18.55
N THR A 2 -3.12 20.79 -18.38
CA THR A 2 -3.44 19.39 -18.64
C THR A 2 -4.31 18.89 -17.49
N GLN A 3 -5.56 18.59 -17.80
CA GLN A 3 -6.49 17.88 -16.93
C GLN A 3 -5.90 16.47 -16.75
N GLU A 4 -5.11 16.27 -15.69
CA GLU A 4 -4.62 14.93 -15.37
C GLU A 4 -5.82 14.09 -14.92
N VAL A 5 -6.36 13.34 -15.88
CA VAL A 5 -7.37 12.29 -15.67
C VAL A 5 -6.67 11.12 -14.97
N VAL A 6 -6.36 11.29 -13.70
CA VAL A 6 -5.86 10.23 -12.82
C VAL A 6 -6.82 10.13 -11.64
N THR A 7 -7.26 8.91 -11.35
CA THR A 7 -8.16 8.61 -10.22
C THR A 7 -7.52 9.04 -8.90
N GLN A 8 -8.04 10.12 -8.30
CA GLN A 8 -7.52 10.71 -7.06
C GLN A 8 -8.03 10.03 -5.78
N TYR A 9 -8.95 9.07 -5.89
CA TYR A 9 -9.68 8.46 -4.78
C TYR A 9 -8.79 7.76 -3.74
N TYR A 10 -7.57 7.38 -4.14
CA TYR A 10 -6.62 6.66 -3.30
C TYR A 10 -5.44 7.56 -2.86
N ARG A 11 -5.43 8.85 -3.19
CA ARG A 11 -4.33 9.76 -2.81
C ARG A 11 -4.37 10.03 -1.30
N ALA A 12 -3.19 9.92 -0.68
CA ALA A 12 -2.99 10.18 0.73
C ALA A 12 -3.15 11.67 1.10
N PRO A 13 -3.59 12.01 2.32
CA PRO A 13 -3.85 13.39 2.73
C PRO A 13 -2.61 14.28 2.60
N GLU A 14 -1.41 13.79 2.90
CA GLU A 14 -0.15 14.52 2.74
C GLU A 14 0.14 14.91 1.28
N ILE A 15 -0.24 14.07 0.31
CA ILE A 15 -0.13 14.37 -1.12
C ILE A 15 -1.13 15.45 -1.52
N LEU A 16 -2.38 15.36 -1.03
CA LEU A 16 -3.43 16.35 -1.29
C LEU A 16 -3.09 17.71 -0.67
N MET A 17 -2.38 17.71 0.46
CA MET A 17 -1.90 18.90 1.15
C MET A 17 -0.57 19.46 0.61
N GLY A 18 0.02 18.83 -0.41
CA GLY A 18 1.22 19.31 -1.09
C GLY A 18 2.51 19.13 -0.29
N ALA A 19 2.62 18.03 0.47
CA ALA A 19 3.88 17.65 1.12
C ALA A 19 5.00 17.46 0.09
N ARG A 20 6.20 17.95 0.43
CA ARG A 20 7.38 17.89 -0.46
C ARG A 20 8.08 16.53 -0.45
N HIS A 21 7.93 15.80 0.65
CA HIS A 21 8.54 14.50 0.87
C HIS A 21 7.45 13.52 1.25
N TYR A 22 7.46 12.36 0.59
CA TYR A 22 6.54 11.27 0.83
C TYR A 22 7.34 9.99 1.09
N THR A 23 6.77 9.12 1.91
CA THR A 23 7.35 7.84 2.32
C THR A 23 6.46 6.70 1.83
N ALA A 24 6.83 5.44 2.12
CA ALA A 24 5.98 4.28 1.85
C ALA A 24 4.60 4.34 2.55
N ALA A 25 4.41 5.28 3.51
CA ALA A 25 3.11 5.50 4.14
C ALA A 25 2.01 5.87 3.14
N VAL A 26 2.33 6.52 2.01
CA VAL A 26 1.33 6.86 0.96
C VAL A 26 0.72 5.60 0.33
N ASP A 27 1.49 4.53 0.23
CA ASP A 27 1.03 3.25 -0.29
C ASP A 27 0.14 2.55 0.74
N VAL A 28 0.50 2.59 2.02
CA VAL A 28 -0.35 2.06 3.11
C VAL A 28 -1.71 2.74 3.13
N TRP A 29 -1.77 4.06 2.92
CA TRP A 29 -3.04 4.78 2.79
C TRP A 29 -3.87 4.26 1.61
N SER A 30 -3.24 4.12 0.44
CA SER A 30 -3.89 3.62 -0.77
C SER A 30 -4.45 2.21 -0.55
N VAL A 31 -3.69 1.34 0.12
CA VAL A 31 -4.12 0.00 0.52
C VAL A 31 -5.30 0.07 1.50
N GLY A 32 -5.28 0.98 2.48
CA GLY A 32 -6.40 1.23 3.38
C GLY A 32 -7.69 1.61 2.62
N CYS A 33 -7.59 2.53 1.65
CA CYS A 33 -8.74 2.90 0.81
C CYS A 33 -9.28 1.69 0.01
N ILE A 34 -8.40 0.90 -0.60
CA ILE A 34 -8.77 -0.32 -1.33
C ILE A 34 -9.41 -1.34 -0.38
N PHE A 35 -8.86 -1.50 0.82
CA PHE A 35 -9.39 -2.43 1.81
C PHE A 35 -10.80 -2.02 2.27
N GLY A 36 -11.01 -0.73 2.57
CA GLY A 36 -12.33 -0.19 2.85
C GLY A 36 -13.32 -0.38 1.69
N GLU A 37 -12.85 -0.22 0.44
CA GLU A 37 -13.65 -0.47 -0.75
C GLU A 37 -13.99 -1.95 -0.94
N LEU A 38 -13.08 -2.88 -0.63
CA LEU A 38 -13.34 -4.31 -0.67
C LEU A 38 -14.39 -4.73 0.36
N LEU A 39 -14.35 -4.13 1.56
CA LEU A 39 -15.36 -4.34 2.60
C LEU A 39 -16.72 -3.78 2.16
N GLY A 40 -16.76 -2.51 1.74
CA GLY A 40 -18.00 -1.79 1.41
C GLY A 40 -18.55 -1.99 0.00
N ARG A 41 -17.79 -2.64 -0.89
CA ARG A 41 -18.06 -2.80 -2.34
C ARG A 41 -18.33 -1.47 -3.06
N ARG A 42 -17.80 -0.37 -2.53
CA ARG A 42 -17.93 1.00 -3.04
C ARG A 42 -16.67 1.78 -2.72
N ILE A 43 -16.28 2.68 -3.62
CA ILE A 43 -15.12 3.56 -3.43
C ILE A 43 -15.29 4.35 -2.12
N LEU A 44 -14.29 4.26 -1.24
CA LEU A 44 -14.36 4.85 0.10
C LEU A 44 -14.42 6.39 0.06
N PHE A 45 -13.59 7.00 -0.80
CA PHE A 45 -13.51 8.45 -0.97
C PHE A 45 -13.66 8.84 -2.44
N GLN A 46 -14.91 8.99 -2.90
CA GLN A 46 -15.21 9.29 -4.29
C GLN A 46 -15.36 10.81 -4.54
N ALA A 47 -14.25 11.54 -4.61
CA ALA A 47 -14.28 13.01 -4.79
C ALA A 47 -13.93 13.50 -6.20
N GLN A 48 -14.59 14.58 -6.63
CA GLN A 48 -14.35 15.19 -7.95
C GLN A 48 -13.14 16.12 -8.00
N SER A 49 -12.60 16.54 -6.84
CA SER A 49 -11.41 17.40 -6.76
C SER A 49 -10.53 17.06 -5.55
N PRO A 50 -9.24 17.47 -5.54
CA PRO A 50 -8.35 17.21 -4.41
C PRO A 50 -8.84 17.85 -3.09
N VAL A 51 -9.49 19.01 -3.20
CA VAL A 51 -10.06 19.70 -2.03
C VAL A 51 -11.24 18.90 -1.46
N LEU A 52 -12.16 18.46 -2.32
CA LEU A 52 -13.28 17.62 -1.90
C LEU A 52 -12.80 16.27 -1.36
N GLN A 53 -11.71 15.71 -1.91
CA GLN A 53 -11.10 14.49 -1.40
C GLN A 53 -10.63 14.68 0.04
N LEU A 54 -9.95 15.80 0.33
CA LEU A 54 -9.50 16.13 1.68
C LEU A 54 -10.68 16.38 2.64
N GLU A 55 -11.78 16.96 2.15
CA GLU A 55 -13.01 17.12 2.94
C GLU A 55 -13.64 15.77 3.30
N LEU A 56 -13.78 14.83 2.36
CA LEU A 56 -14.30 13.49 2.65
C LEU A 56 -13.42 12.73 3.65
N ILE A 57 -12.10 12.89 3.54
CA ILE A 57 -11.15 12.31 4.50
C ILE A 57 -11.37 12.92 5.89
N THR A 58 -11.54 14.25 5.96
CA THR A 58 -11.80 14.97 7.20
C THR A 58 -13.16 14.60 7.82
N ASP A 59 -14.16 14.29 6.99
CA ASP A 59 -15.47 13.83 7.47
C ASP A 59 -15.40 12.47 8.18
N LEU A 60 -14.52 11.58 7.71
CA LEU A 60 -14.31 10.28 8.33
C LEU A 60 -13.37 10.36 9.54
N LEU A 61 -12.20 10.99 9.38
CA LEU A 61 -11.12 10.97 10.38
C LEU A 61 -11.21 12.11 11.41
N GLY A 62 -12.10 13.08 11.17
CA GLY A 62 -12.17 14.31 11.95
C GLY A 62 -11.13 15.35 11.49
N THR A 63 -11.20 16.53 12.10
CA THR A 63 -10.28 17.63 11.79
C THR A 63 -8.87 17.30 12.31
N PRO A 64 -7.84 17.27 11.44
CA PRO A 64 -6.47 16.97 11.86
C PRO A 64 -5.92 18.09 12.74
N THR A 65 -5.03 17.72 13.66
CA THR A 65 -4.30 18.68 14.48
C THR A 65 -3.17 19.34 13.69
N MET A 66 -2.57 20.38 14.26
CA MET A 66 -1.38 21.00 13.67
C MET A 66 -0.19 20.06 13.55
N GLU A 67 -0.08 19.12 14.48
CA GLU A 67 0.97 18.11 14.47
C GLU A 67 0.77 17.14 13.30
N ASP A 68 -0.47 16.71 13.06
CA ASP A 68 -0.81 15.81 11.95
C ASP A 68 -0.59 16.47 10.58
N MET A 69 -0.67 17.80 10.53
CA MET A 69 -0.43 18.61 9.32
C MET A 69 1.01 19.15 9.21
N ARG A 70 2.00 18.64 9.97
CA ARG A 70 3.36 19.20 9.95
C ARG A 70 4.01 19.26 8.57
N HIS A 71 3.66 18.30 7.70
CA HIS A 71 4.21 18.18 6.34
C HIS A 71 3.40 18.95 5.28
N ALA A 72 2.27 19.53 5.65
CA ALA A 72 1.36 20.21 4.73
C ALA A 72 1.90 21.58 4.29
N CYS A 73 1.63 21.97 3.05
CA CYS A 73 1.97 23.31 2.58
C CYS A 73 1.13 24.37 3.32
N GLU A 74 1.61 25.61 3.35
CA GLU A 74 0.95 26.72 4.07
C GLU A 74 -0.48 26.99 3.58
N GLY A 75 -0.71 26.89 2.26
CA GLY A 75 -2.05 27.05 1.69
C GLY A 75 -3.04 25.98 2.16
N ALA A 76 -2.61 24.72 2.21
CA ALA A 76 -3.44 23.61 2.70
C ALA A 76 -3.74 23.74 4.20
N ARG A 77 -2.72 24.04 5.02
CA ARG A 77 -2.91 24.28 6.47
C ARG A 77 -3.90 25.41 6.74
N SER A 78 -3.74 26.53 6.04
CA SER A 78 -4.63 27.69 6.17
C SER A 78 -6.04 27.40 5.69
N HIS A 79 -6.21 26.54 4.69
CA HIS A 79 -7.53 26.05 4.28
C HIS A 79 -8.18 25.19 5.37
N MET A 80 -7.45 24.19 5.90
CA MET A 80 -7.98 23.28 6.92
C MET A 80 -8.36 24.00 8.23
N MET A 81 -7.56 24.96 8.68
CA MET A 81 -7.87 25.76 9.88
C MET A 81 -9.15 26.61 9.75
N ARG A 82 -9.57 26.93 8.52
CA ARG A 82 -10.80 27.70 8.27
C ARG A 82 -12.04 26.82 8.29
N LEU A 83 -11.89 25.50 8.16
CA LEU A 83 -13.00 24.56 8.21
C LEU A 83 -13.52 24.44 9.64
N ARG A 84 -14.82 24.16 9.78
CA ARG A 84 -15.41 23.85 11.09
C ARG A 84 -14.80 22.56 11.62
N SER A 85 -14.41 22.56 12.89
CA SER A 85 -13.93 21.35 13.58
C SER A 85 -14.99 20.25 13.55
N LYS A 86 -14.60 19.04 13.15
CA LYS A 86 -15.45 17.84 13.10
C LYS A 86 -14.81 16.73 13.94
N PRO A 87 -15.59 15.99 14.76
CA PRO A 87 -15.09 14.81 15.44
C PRO A 87 -14.88 13.65 14.44
N PRO A 88 -14.02 12.67 14.76
CA PRO A 88 -13.87 11.46 13.95
C PRO A 88 -15.17 10.63 13.91
N ALA A 89 -15.50 10.11 12.73
CA ALA A 89 -16.66 9.26 12.47
C ALA A 89 -16.26 7.80 12.18
N LEU A 90 -15.24 7.28 12.85
CA LEU A 90 -14.68 5.94 12.60
C LEU A 90 -15.70 4.81 12.80
N SER A 91 -16.76 5.02 13.57
CA SER A 91 -17.85 4.06 13.72
C SER A 91 -18.54 3.74 12.38
N ALA A 92 -18.49 4.65 11.40
CA ALA A 92 -18.98 4.40 10.05
C ALA A 92 -18.27 3.23 9.36
N LEU A 93 -17.01 2.94 9.72
CA LEU A 93 -16.25 1.83 9.14
C LEU A 93 -16.83 0.46 9.51
N TYR A 94 -17.45 0.32 10.68
CA TYR A 94 -18.17 -0.89 11.07
C TYR A 94 -19.44 -1.11 10.24
N THR A 95 -19.98 -0.05 9.64
CA THR A 95 -21.19 -0.12 8.82
C THR A 95 -20.91 -0.44 7.35
N LEU A 96 -19.64 -0.52 6.95
CA LEU A 96 -19.25 -0.84 5.58
C LEU A 96 -19.73 -2.24 5.15
N SER A 97 -19.70 -3.21 6.07
CA SER A 97 -20.13 -4.58 5.80
C SER A 97 -20.62 -5.27 7.06
N THR A 98 -21.65 -6.10 6.93
CA THR A 98 -22.09 -7.00 8.00
C THR A 98 -21.07 -8.09 8.32
N LEU A 99 -20.08 -8.30 7.43
CA LEU A 99 -18.99 -9.26 7.60
C LEU A 99 -17.68 -8.60 8.09
N ALA A 100 -17.67 -7.28 8.32
CA ALA A 100 -16.48 -6.61 8.82
C ALA A 100 -16.25 -7.01 10.28
N THR A 101 -15.20 -7.79 10.54
CA THR A 101 -14.80 -8.13 11.90
C THR A 101 -14.17 -6.93 12.60
N HIS A 102 -14.07 -7.00 13.93
CA HIS A 102 -13.42 -5.94 14.71
C HIS A 102 -11.95 -5.74 14.28
N GLU A 103 -11.24 -6.84 14.01
CA GLU A 103 -9.84 -6.84 13.56
C GLU A 103 -9.68 -6.21 12.18
N ALA A 104 -10.65 -6.43 11.28
CA ALA A 104 -10.66 -5.81 9.95
C ALA A 104 -10.74 -4.28 10.06
N VAL A 105 -11.71 -3.79 10.85
CA VAL A 105 -11.91 -2.35 11.05
C VAL A 105 -10.76 -1.75 11.83
N HIS A 106 -10.21 -2.46 12.82
CA HIS A 106 -9.05 -2.02 13.58
C HIS A 106 -7.82 -1.80 12.67
N LEU A 107 -7.49 -2.77 11.82
CA LEU A 107 -6.41 -2.64 10.84
C LEU A 107 -6.68 -1.46 9.89
N LEU A 108 -7.91 -1.33 9.39
CA LEU A 108 -8.30 -0.25 8.51
C LEU A 108 -8.12 1.13 9.17
N CYS A 109 -8.50 1.29 10.43
CA CYS A 109 -8.28 2.51 11.21
C CYS A 109 -6.77 2.84 11.36
N GLN A 110 -5.92 1.82 11.52
CA GLN A 110 -4.47 2.01 11.63
C GLN A 110 -3.81 2.37 10.28
N MET A 111 -4.42 1.96 9.15
CA MET A 111 -4.00 2.38 7.80
C MET A 111 -4.49 3.78 7.44
N LEU A 112 -5.70 4.16 7.87
CA LEU A 112 -6.33 5.44 7.57
C LEU A 112 -6.04 6.47 8.67
N VAL A 113 -4.77 6.90 8.74
CA VAL A 113 -4.31 7.94 9.67
C VAL A 113 -3.83 9.15 8.89
N PHE A 114 -4.22 10.35 9.36
CA PHE A 114 -3.88 11.62 8.72
C PHE A 114 -2.37 11.85 8.68
N ASP A 115 -1.71 11.66 9.83
CA ASP A 115 -0.28 11.78 9.98
C ASP A 115 0.43 10.53 9.40
N PRO A 116 1.28 10.67 8.38
CA PRO A 116 1.99 9.54 7.79
C PRO A 116 2.97 8.85 8.74
N ASP A 117 3.50 9.53 9.77
CA ASP A 117 4.45 8.92 10.71
C ASP A 117 3.73 8.16 11.84
N LYS A 118 2.43 8.40 12.05
CA LYS A 118 1.58 7.63 12.97
C LYS A 118 0.83 6.50 12.27
N ARG A 119 0.85 6.47 10.95
CA ARG A 119 0.23 5.42 10.12
C ARG A 119 1.00 4.11 10.30
N ILE A 120 0.27 2.99 10.38
CA ILE A 120 0.89 1.67 10.54
C ILE A 120 1.92 1.40 9.44
N SER A 121 3.06 0.81 9.80
CA SER A 121 4.05 0.38 8.81
C SER A 121 3.55 -0.85 8.06
N VAL A 122 4.09 -1.11 6.86
CA VAL A 122 3.75 -2.33 6.11
C VAL A 122 4.10 -3.59 6.91
N VAL A 123 5.22 -3.56 7.64
CA VAL A 123 5.67 -4.69 8.47
C VAL A 123 4.67 -4.96 9.59
N ASP A 124 4.26 -3.92 10.31
CA ASP A 124 3.30 -4.05 11.40
C ASP A 124 1.90 -4.44 10.89
N ALA A 125 1.51 -3.93 9.72
CA ALA A 125 0.25 -4.29 9.08
C ALA A 125 0.22 -5.78 8.67
N LEU A 126 1.33 -6.30 8.14
CA LEU A 126 1.46 -7.72 7.83
C LEU A 126 1.42 -8.60 9.09
N ALA A 127 1.96 -8.09 10.20
CA ALA A 127 1.90 -8.74 11.51
C ALA A 127 0.55 -8.63 12.22
N HIS A 128 -0.41 -7.89 11.68
CA HIS A 128 -1.70 -7.65 12.33
C HIS A 128 -2.57 -8.93 12.35
N PRO A 129 -3.26 -9.24 13.47
CA PRO A 129 -4.05 -10.48 13.63
C PRO A 129 -5.07 -10.75 12.53
N TYR A 130 -5.66 -9.70 11.95
CA TYR A 130 -6.58 -9.81 10.81
C TYR A 130 -5.99 -10.59 9.62
N LEU A 131 -4.67 -10.52 9.42
CA LEU A 131 -4.00 -11.18 8.30
C LEU A 131 -3.42 -12.56 8.65
N ASP A 132 -3.50 -13.03 9.90
CA ASP A 132 -2.93 -14.31 10.33
C ASP A 132 -3.43 -15.48 9.50
N GLU A 133 -4.75 -15.60 9.34
CA GLU A 133 -5.34 -16.67 8.56
C GLU A 133 -4.97 -16.57 7.07
N GLY A 134 -4.96 -15.34 6.53
CA GLY A 134 -4.55 -15.06 5.15
C GLY A 134 -3.10 -15.45 4.89
N ARG A 135 -2.19 -15.12 5.81
CA ARG A 135 -0.77 -15.50 5.76
C ARG A 135 -0.61 -17.01 5.81
N LEU A 136 -1.31 -17.68 6.72
CA LEU A 136 -1.27 -19.14 6.83
C LEU A 136 -1.76 -19.80 5.53
N ARG A 137 -2.86 -19.32 4.94
CA ARG A 137 -3.38 -19.82 3.65
C ARG A 137 -2.38 -19.57 2.52
N TYR A 138 -1.78 -18.39 2.45
CA TYR A 138 -0.76 -18.09 1.44
C TYR A 138 0.40 -19.09 1.49
N HIS A 139 0.96 -19.33 2.67
CA HIS A 139 2.01 -20.33 2.87
C HIS A 139 1.51 -21.77 2.67
N SER A 140 0.22 -22.00 2.86
CA SER A 140 -0.45 -23.30 2.68
C SER A 140 -0.96 -23.59 1.26
N CYS A 141 -0.86 -22.70 0.28
CA CYS A 141 -1.19 -23.12 -1.10
C CYS A 141 -0.59 -22.26 -2.21
N MET A 142 -0.04 -21.08 -1.91
CA MET A 142 0.34 -20.09 -2.92
C MET A 142 1.83 -19.72 -2.88
N CYS A 143 2.50 -19.89 -1.74
CA CYS A 143 3.93 -19.58 -1.64
C CYS A 143 4.80 -20.60 -2.39
N LYS A 144 5.85 -20.11 -3.04
CA LYS A 144 6.93 -20.94 -3.60
C LYS A 144 7.94 -21.42 -2.54
N CYS A 145 7.93 -20.79 -1.37
CA CYS A 145 8.79 -21.10 -0.24
C CYS A 145 8.40 -22.39 0.51
N CYS A 146 7.14 -22.84 0.37
CA CYS A 146 6.62 -24.04 1.00
C CYS A 146 6.29 -25.08 -0.08
N PHE A 147 6.93 -26.24 -0.05
CA PHE A 147 6.78 -27.26 -1.09
C PHE A 147 6.28 -28.60 -0.52
N THR A 148 5.67 -29.41 -1.38
CA THR A 148 5.28 -30.78 -1.04
C THR A 148 6.42 -31.71 -1.41
N THR A 149 6.92 -32.47 -0.44
CA THR A 149 7.94 -33.50 -0.65
C THR A 149 7.37 -34.69 -1.40
N THR A 150 8.23 -35.58 -1.89
CA THR A 150 7.83 -36.82 -2.60
C THR A 150 6.95 -37.75 -1.76
N ASN A 151 7.02 -37.65 -0.43
CA ASN A 151 6.18 -38.40 0.50
C ASN A 151 4.81 -37.72 0.76
N ALA A 152 4.40 -36.78 -0.09
CA ALA A 152 3.19 -35.97 0.07
C ALA A 152 3.15 -35.12 1.36
N MET A 153 4.26 -34.97 2.08
CA MET A 153 4.36 -34.12 3.26
C MET A 153 4.71 -32.70 2.86
N ARG A 154 3.88 -31.73 3.27
CA ARG A 154 4.13 -30.30 3.05
C ARG A 154 5.19 -29.81 4.02
N GLN A 155 6.27 -29.25 3.49
CA GLN A 155 7.30 -28.59 4.28
C GLN A 155 7.06 -27.09 4.26
N TYR A 156 6.87 -26.51 5.45
CA TYR A 156 6.66 -25.08 5.63
C TYR A 156 8.00 -24.38 5.86
N THR A 157 8.13 -23.15 5.33
CA THR A 157 9.23 -22.28 5.71
C THR A 157 9.17 -21.97 7.21
N LEU A 158 10.33 -21.91 7.86
CA LEU A 158 10.45 -21.46 9.26
C LEU A 158 10.33 -19.93 9.36
N ASP A 159 10.63 -19.24 8.27
CA ASP A 159 10.52 -17.80 8.13
C ASP A 159 9.38 -17.46 7.17
N PHE A 160 8.26 -16.97 7.71
CA PHE A 160 7.09 -16.57 6.93
C PHE A 160 7.28 -15.23 6.20
N GLU A 161 8.36 -14.50 6.50
CA GLU A 161 8.71 -13.22 5.88
C GLU A 161 10.16 -13.25 5.36
N PRO A 162 10.48 -14.15 4.40
CA PRO A 162 11.83 -14.28 3.90
C PRO A 162 12.28 -12.96 3.27
N VAL A 163 13.39 -12.42 3.76
CA VAL A 163 14.03 -11.25 3.13
C VAL A 163 14.37 -11.63 1.70
N ALA A 164 13.85 -10.85 0.74
CA ALA A 164 14.16 -11.08 -0.67
C ALA A 164 15.69 -11.03 -0.87
N GLN A 165 16.29 -12.17 -1.25
CA GLN A 165 17.74 -12.28 -1.44
C GLN A 165 18.28 -11.30 -2.47
N ARG A 166 17.42 -10.86 -3.41
CA ARG A 166 17.69 -9.78 -4.35
C ARG A 166 16.90 -8.55 -3.91
N ILE A 167 17.62 -7.50 -3.54
CA ILE A 167 17.06 -6.14 -3.46
C ILE A 167 16.46 -5.82 -4.83
N PHE A 168 15.26 -5.26 -4.85
CA PHE A 168 14.65 -4.77 -6.08
C PHE A 168 15.61 -3.76 -6.74
N ASP A 169 16.15 -4.13 -7.90
CA ASP A 169 17.07 -3.30 -8.65
C ASP A 169 16.27 -2.28 -9.47
N ASP A 170 16.11 -1.07 -8.95
CA ASP A 170 15.43 0.04 -9.60
C ASP A 170 16.31 0.76 -10.66
N LEU A 171 17.52 0.25 -10.95
CA LEU A 171 18.42 0.85 -11.96
C LEU A 171 17.78 0.87 -13.36
N TRP A 172 16.84 -0.03 -13.65
CA TRP A 172 16.10 0.00 -14.91
C TRP A 172 15.21 1.23 -15.03
N GLU A 173 14.60 1.65 -13.92
CA GLU A 173 13.69 2.80 -13.81
C GLU A 173 14.50 4.11 -13.79
N LYS A 174 15.64 4.12 -13.08
CA LYS A 174 16.60 5.25 -13.06
C LYS A 174 17.16 5.60 -14.45
N LYS A 175 17.17 4.65 -15.39
CA LYS A 175 17.62 4.85 -16.77
C LYS A 175 16.51 5.35 -17.72
N LEU A 176 15.28 5.47 -17.23
CA LEU A 176 14.12 5.94 -17.99
C LEU A 176 13.81 7.38 -17.60
N THR A 177 14.56 8.32 -18.17
CA THR A 177 14.41 9.75 -17.91
C THR A 177 13.34 10.41 -18.78
N SER A 178 12.71 9.68 -19.71
CA SER A 178 11.61 10.19 -20.52
C SER A 178 10.55 9.15 -20.87
N VAL A 179 9.29 9.60 -20.99
CA VAL A 179 8.13 8.78 -21.36
C VAL A 179 8.31 8.12 -22.74
N GLN A 180 9.09 8.73 -23.64
CA GLN A 180 9.44 8.15 -24.94
C GLN A 180 10.36 6.94 -24.79
N GLN A 181 11.33 6.97 -23.87
CA GLN A 181 12.20 5.82 -23.58
C GLN A 181 11.40 4.65 -22.99
N VAL A 182 10.39 4.94 -22.16
CA VAL A 182 9.46 3.94 -21.61
C VAL A 182 8.69 3.25 -22.74
N LYS A 183 8.10 4.05 -23.65
CA LYS A 183 7.33 3.52 -24.78
C LYS A 183 8.20 2.69 -25.73
N VAL A 184 9.41 3.15 -26.06
CA VAL A 184 10.33 2.44 -26.97
C VAL A 184 10.81 1.11 -26.39
N ARG A 185 11.06 1.03 -25.08
CA ARG A 185 11.55 -0.21 -24.44
C ARG A 185 10.44 -1.20 -24.11
N ARG A 186 9.20 -0.76 -23.89
CA ARG A 186 8.03 -1.63 -23.66
C ARG A 186 7.72 -2.54 -24.87
N TRP A 187 8.08 -2.12 -26.08
CA TRP A 187 7.95 -2.91 -27.32
C TRP A 187 9.14 -3.84 -27.63
N ARG A 188 10.21 -3.82 -26.82
CA ARG A 188 11.38 -4.70 -26.94
C ARG A 188 11.52 -5.62 -25.73
N ILE A 189 10.43 -6.25 -25.29
CA ILE A 189 10.52 -7.41 -24.41
C ILE A 189 10.73 -8.63 -25.33
N PRO A 190 11.95 -9.18 -25.45
CA PRO A 190 12.12 -10.44 -26.17
C PRO A 190 11.31 -11.53 -25.44
N PRO A 191 10.75 -12.53 -26.16
CA PRO A 191 9.87 -13.54 -25.59
C PRO A 191 10.51 -14.40 -24.49
N ASN A 192 11.82 -14.28 -24.26
CA ASN A 192 12.57 -15.04 -23.25
C ASN A 192 12.88 -14.25 -21.96
N TYR A 193 12.29 -13.07 -21.74
CA TYR A 193 12.43 -12.37 -20.46
C TYR A 193 11.48 -12.95 -19.40
N HIS A 194 11.82 -14.12 -18.88
CA HIS A 194 11.27 -14.64 -17.63
C HIS A 194 12.15 -14.14 -16.46
N PRO A 195 11.61 -13.42 -15.46
CA PRO A 195 12.42 -12.91 -14.34
C PRO A 195 13.00 -13.97 -13.39
N LEU A 196 12.89 -15.27 -13.70
CA LEU A 196 13.18 -16.36 -12.76
C LEU A 196 14.04 -17.50 -13.29
N HIS A 197 14.67 -17.38 -14.46
CA HIS A 197 15.67 -18.37 -14.89
C HIS A 197 16.87 -17.69 -15.52
N THR A 198 18.00 -17.71 -14.80
CA THR A 198 19.31 -17.75 -15.45
C THR A 198 20.15 -18.83 -14.79
N THR A 199 20.53 -19.77 -15.65
CA THR A 199 21.43 -20.90 -15.48
C THR A 199 22.75 -20.49 -14.81
N GLY A 200 23.08 -21.15 -13.70
CA GLY A 200 24.40 -21.21 -13.12
C GLY A 200 24.77 -22.67 -12.90
N SER A 201 25.43 -23.26 -13.88
CA SER A 201 26.13 -24.53 -13.78
C SER A 201 27.36 -24.32 -12.90
N ASP A 202 27.27 -24.64 -11.61
CA ASP A 202 28.44 -24.76 -10.75
C ASP A 202 28.76 -26.24 -10.54
N THR A 203 29.81 -26.64 -11.24
CA THR A 203 30.55 -27.89 -11.07
C THR A 203 30.91 -28.10 -9.61
N CYS A 204 30.41 -29.19 -9.03
CA CYS A 204 30.89 -29.74 -7.78
C CYS A 204 32.35 -30.17 -7.99
N SER A 205 33.31 -29.42 -7.43
CA SER A 205 34.71 -29.80 -7.36
C SER A 205 35.14 -29.85 -5.90
N ASN A 206 35.57 -31.05 -5.51
CA ASN A 206 36.30 -31.43 -4.30
C ASN A 206 37.01 -30.29 -3.55
N ARG A 207 36.80 -30.24 -2.22
CA ARG A 207 37.86 -30.19 -1.19
C ARG A 207 37.25 -30.16 0.21
N GLY A 208 37.76 -31.02 1.10
CA GLY A 208 37.61 -30.95 2.56
C GLY A 208 36.91 -32.13 3.15
#